data_AF-A0A942T3T5-F1
#
_entry.id   AF-A0A942T3T5-F1
#
_cell.length_a   1.000
_cell.length_b   1.000
_cell.length_c   1.000
_cell.angle_alpha   90.00
_cell.angle_beta   90.00
_cell.angle_gamma   90.00
#
_symmetry.space_group_name_H-M   'P 1'
#
loop_
_entity.id
_entity.type
_entity.pdbx_description
1 polymer ?
#
loop_
_entity_poly.entity_id
_entity_poly.type
_entity_poly.pdbx_seq_one_letter_code
_entity_poly.pdbx_strand_id
1 'polypeptide(L)' 'MAVETEQMRFCEKCRKGTVHHVYEDALELEYRCMKCDETTEMVKTFF' A
#
# COMPACT_ATOMS: atom_id res chain seq x y z
N MET A 1 11.05 -1.76 -13.22
CA MET A 1 10.74 -0.35 -12.95
C MET A 1 9.76 -0.39 -11.79
N ALA A 2 10.19 0.04 -10.61
CA ALA A 2 9.29 0.18 -9.47
C ALA A 2 8.29 1.31 -9.76
N VAL A 3 7.02 1.10 -9.40
CA VAL A 3 5.93 2.06 -9.53
C VAL A 3 5.51 2.49 -8.14
N GLU A 4 5.75 3.75 -7.82
CA GLU A 4 5.23 4.40 -6.62
C GLU A 4 3.99 5.21 -6.99
N THR A 5 2.88 4.96 -6.29
CA THR A 5 1.63 5.68 -6.52
C THR A 5 0.86 5.88 -5.23
N GLU A 6 0.13 6.98 -5.12
CA GLU A 6 -0.69 7.28 -3.96
C GLU A 6 -2.16 6.97 -4.28
N GLN A 7 -2.79 6.13 -3.48
CA GLN A 7 -4.20 5.79 -3.63
C GLN A 7 -4.98 6.08 -2.35
N MET A 8 -6.15 6.68 -2.50
CA MET A 8 -7.07 6.86 -1.38
C MET A 8 -7.78 5.54 -1.10
N ARG A 9 -7.50 4.93 0.05
CA ARG A 9 -8.16 3.72 0.54
C ARG A 9 -8.73 3.95 1.92
N PHE A 10 -9.74 3.17 2.26
CA PHE A 10 -10.26 3.15 3.62
C PHE A 10 -9.26 2.42 4.51
N CYS A 11 -8.74 3.10 5.53
CA CYS A 11 -7.88 2.47 6.51
C CYS A 11 -8.71 1.98 7.70
N GLU A 12 -8.60 0.70 8.03
CA GLU A 12 -9.34 0.08 9.12
C GLU A 12 -8.94 0.67 10.49
N LYS A 13 -7.66 1.01 10.69
CA LYS A 13 -7.19 1.73 11.90
C LYS A 13 -7.76 3.13 12.02
N CYS A 14 -7.73 3.90 10.93
CA CYS A 14 -8.19 5.28 10.93
C CYS A 14 -9.72 5.41 10.85
N ARG A 15 -10.41 4.33 10.45
CA ARG A 15 -11.87 4.26 10.21
C ARG A 15 -12.38 5.36 9.28
N LYS A 16 -11.56 5.75 8.30
CA LYS A 16 -11.88 6.79 7.30
C LYS A 16 -11.05 6.59 6.03
N GLY A 17 -11.46 7.26 4.96
CA GLY A 17 -10.67 7.35 3.73
C GLY A 17 -9.37 8.12 3.98
N THR A 18 -8.25 7.44 3.81
CA THR A 18 -6.90 7.98 4.00
C THR A 18 -6.06 7.74 2.76
N VAL A 19 -4.97 8.49 2.61
CA VAL A 19 -4.02 8.28 1.52
C VAL A 19 -3.10 7.12 1.91
N HIS A 20 -3.00 6.14 1.03
CA HIS A 20 -2.08 5.01 1.13
C HIS A 20 -1.03 5.17 0.03
N HIS A 21 0.23 5.14 0.42
CA HIS A 21 1.35 5.04 -0.49
C HIS A 21 1.47 3.59 -0.94
N VAL A 22 1.35 3.35 -2.25
CA VAL A 22 1.48 2.05 -2.86
C VAL A 22 2.82 1.98 -3.56
N TYR A 23 3.63 1.02 -3.18
CA TYR A 23 4.91 0.73 -3.81
C TYR A 23 4.79 -0.63 -4.49
N GLU A 24 4.76 -0.65 -5.82
CA GLU A 24 4.70 -1.87 -6.61
C GLU A 24 6.04 -2.08 -7.32
N ASP A 25 6.75 -3.15 -7.00
CA ASP A 25 7.88 -3.64 -7.76
C ASP A 25 7.50 -4.90 -8.57
N ALA A 26 8.45 -5.48 -9.31
CA ALA A 26 8.22 -6.67 -10.10
C ALA A 26 7.80 -7.88 -9.25
N LEU A 27 8.19 -7.94 -7.99
CA LEU A 27 7.95 -9.07 -7.08
C LEU A 27 7.04 -8.75 -5.90
N GLU A 28 6.94 -7.48 -5.51
CA GLU A 28 6.43 -7.07 -4.21
C GLU A 28 5.50 -5.87 -4.35
N LEU A 29 4.52 -5.79 -3.45
CA LEU A 29 3.50 -4.76 -3.47
C LEU A 29 3.20 -4.31 -2.05
N GLU A 30 3.69 -3.13 -1.70
CA GLU A 30 3.57 -2.53 -0.38
C GLU A 30 2.48 -1.46 -0.37
N TYR A 31 1.63 -1.48 0.65
CA TYR A 31 0.62 -0.47 0.91
C TYR A 31 0.87 0.15 2.27
N ARG A 32 1.28 1.41 2.31
CA ARG A 32 1.53 2.15 3.56
C ARG A 32 0.52 3.27 3.75
N CYS A 33 -0.29 3.20 4.79
CA CYS A 33 -1.19 4.28 5.15
C CYS A 33 -0.40 5.49 5.69
N MET A 34 -0.50 6.66 5.05
CA MET A 34 0.20 7.88 5.49
C MET A 34 -0.36 8.50 6.79
N LYS A 35 -1.48 7.98 7.31
CA LYS A 35 -2.13 8.52 8.52
C LYS A 35 -1.77 7.77 9.80
N CYS A 36 -1.56 6.46 9.71
CA CYS A 36 -1.29 5.60 10.86
C CYS A 36 -0.06 4.71 10.66
N ASP A 37 0.66 4.90 9.55
CA ASP A 37 1.87 4.16 9.19
C ASP A 37 1.67 2.64 9.10
N GLU A 38 0.43 2.20 8.95
CA GLU A 38 0.11 0.79 8.74
C GLU A 38 0.62 0.38 7.37
N THR A 39 1.57 -0.55 7.38
CA THR A 39 2.22 -1.05 6.17
C THR A 39 1.74 -2.48 5.93
N THR A 40 1.33 -2.76 4.71
CA THR A 40 0.86 -4.08 4.28
C THR A 40 1.66 -4.48 3.06
N GLU A 41 2.53 -5.46 3.22
CA GLU A 41 3.32 -6.05 2.15
C GLU A 41 2.58 -7.26 1.55
N MET A 42 2.52 -7.33 0.22
CA MET A 42 2.00 -8.44 -0.55
C MET A 42 3.05 -8.89 -1.55
N VAL A 43 3.56 -10.10 -1.40
CA VAL A 43 4.47 -10.71 -2.36
C VAL A 43 3.65 -11.30 -3.50
N LYS A 44 3.96 -10.93 -4.74
CA LYS A 44 3.37 -11.56 -5.92
C LYS A 44 4.02 -12.93 -6.12
N THR A 45 3.29 -13.99 -5.74
CA THR A 45 3.71 -15.36 -6.05
C THR A 45 3.47 -15.63 -7.52
N PHE A 46 4.53 -15.62 -8.34
CA PHE A 46 4.49 -16.09 -9.72
C PHE A 46 4.61 -17.62 -9.70
N PHE A 47 3.49 -18.33 -9.83
CA PHE A 47 3.44 -19.78 -10.06
C PHE A 47 2.82 -20.06 -11.43
#